data_AF-A0A7K4XCN9-F1
#
_entry.id   AF-A0A7K4XCN9-F1
#
_cell.length_a   1.000
_cell.length_b   1.000
_cell.length_c   1.000
_cell.angle_alpha   90.00
_cell.angle_beta   90.00
_cell.angle_gamma   90.00
#
_symmetry.space_group_name_H-M   'P 1'
#
loop_
_entity.id
_entity.type
_entity.pdbx_description
1 polymer ?
#
loop_
_entity_poly.entity_id
_entity_poly.type
_entity_poly.pdbx_seq_one_letter_code
_entity_poly.pdbx_strand_id
1 'polypeptide(L)'
;PQGSEKAKTFVHAFLKRSMPKMKDEAIQDMLTRKAVVLEHYPKKKTKQKRKKTKGFTAKQRRELRLFEIEPEQRRYAIFLPLHELWKQYIRDLCHGLKPDAQPHMIQGKLLKADLHGAIVTVTKSKCPSYVGITGIILQEFKHVFKIITKEDKLKVVPKLNNVFSLELDGFVSYIYGSKFLFRASERSAKKFKLKGSIDL
;
A
#
# COMPACT_ATOMS: atom_id res chain seq x y z
N PRO A 1 42.33 54.73 13.13
CA PRO A 1 42.85 54.24 11.83
C PRO A 1 43.48 52.82 11.85
N GLN A 2 44.18 52.40 12.93
CA GLN A 2 44.89 51.10 13.00
C GLN A 2 44.01 49.83 13.01
N GLY A 3 42.71 49.94 13.31
CA GLY A 3 41.81 48.78 13.41
C GLY A 3 41.47 48.12 12.07
N SER A 4 41.41 48.90 10.96
CA SER A 4 41.00 48.36 9.65
C SER A 4 42.09 47.49 9.01
N GLU A 5 43.36 47.84 9.26
CA GLU A 5 44.50 47.16 8.64
C GLU A 5 44.76 45.81 9.31
N LYS A 6 44.66 45.75 10.64
CA LYS A 6 44.68 44.49 11.41
C LYS A 6 43.53 43.55 11.04
N ALA A 7 42.36 44.09 10.73
CA ALA A 7 41.23 43.28 10.28
C ALA A 7 41.46 42.68 8.88
N LYS A 8 42.01 43.47 7.95
CA LYS A 8 42.33 42.99 6.58
C LYS A 8 43.38 41.88 6.60
N THR A 9 44.45 42.04 7.39
CA THR A 9 45.49 41.02 7.52
C THR A 9 44.95 39.73 8.13
N PHE A 10 44.09 39.84 9.15
CA PHE A 10 43.42 38.69 9.75
C PHE A 10 42.53 37.93 8.74
N VAL A 11 41.66 38.64 8.00
CA VAL A 11 40.78 38.01 7.01
C VAL A 11 41.58 37.33 5.91
N HIS A 12 42.65 37.96 5.42
CA HIS A 12 43.53 37.36 4.43
C HIS A 12 44.19 36.07 4.93
N ALA A 13 44.77 36.09 6.14
CA ALA A 13 45.38 34.92 6.76
C ALA A 13 44.37 33.78 6.98
N PHE A 14 43.16 34.12 7.42
CA PHE A 14 42.07 33.16 7.63
C PHE A 14 41.65 32.47 6.33
N LEU A 15 41.47 33.23 5.25
CA LEU A 15 41.04 32.69 3.94
C LEU A 15 42.13 31.81 3.32
N LYS A 16 43.39 32.22 3.39
CA LYS A 16 44.53 31.41 2.92
C LYS A 16 44.63 30.08 3.65
N ARG A 17 44.43 30.08 4.97
CA ARG A 17 44.40 28.85 5.77
C ARG A 17 43.21 27.94 5.42
N SER A 18 42.05 28.53 5.19
CA SER A 18 40.81 27.79 4.99
C SER A 18 40.64 27.27 3.55
N MET A 19 41.32 27.88 2.57
CA MET A 19 41.23 27.52 1.14
C MET A 19 42.61 27.24 0.51
N PRO A 20 43.32 26.19 0.94
CA PRO A 20 44.71 25.92 0.52
C PRO A 20 44.86 25.53 -0.97
N LYS A 21 43.76 25.16 -1.65
CA LYS A 21 43.76 24.78 -3.07
C LYS A 21 43.58 25.96 -4.02
N MET A 22 43.23 27.15 -3.52
CA MET A 22 43.04 28.34 -4.34
C MET A 22 44.29 29.22 -4.30
N LYS A 23 44.64 29.81 -5.44
CA LYS A 23 45.75 30.77 -5.53
C LYS A 23 45.37 32.09 -4.87
N ASP A 24 46.34 32.76 -4.25
CA ASP A 24 46.12 34.02 -3.51
C ASP A 24 45.47 35.12 -4.41
N GLU A 25 45.84 35.17 -5.69
CA GLU A 25 45.26 36.09 -6.69
C GLU A 25 43.74 35.89 -6.86
N ALA A 26 43.28 34.64 -6.91
CA ALA A 26 41.88 34.31 -7.06
C ALA A 26 41.06 34.63 -5.79
N ILE A 27 41.70 34.52 -4.61
CA ILE A 27 41.07 34.89 -3.33
C ILE A 27 40.87 36.41 -3.26
N GLN A 28 41.88 37.18 -3.69
CA GLN A 28 41.78 38.65 -3.75
C GLN A 28 40.71 39.12 -4.74
N ASP A 29 40.65 38.50 -5.93
CA ASP A 29 39.62 38.81 -6.93
C ASP A 29 38.20 38.53 -6.40
N MET A 30 37.99 37.46 -5.63
CA MET A 30 36.68 37.22 -4.99
C MET A 30 36.33 38.23 -3.91
N LEU A 31 37.32 38.76 -3.18
CA LEU A 31 37.13 39.78 -2.14
C LEU A 31 36.75 41.15 -2.71
N THR A 32 37.28 41.49 -3.90
CA THR A 32 37.01 42.77 -4.56
C THR A 32 35.70 42.77 -5.35
N ARG A 33 35.20 41.59 -5.75
CA ARG A 33 33.88 41.47 -6.40
C ARG A 33 32.78 41.97 -5.48
N LYS A 34 32.17 43.10 -5.85
CA LYS A 34 30.93 43.60 -5.24
C LYS A 34 29.81 42.62 -5.58
N ALA A 35 29.28 41.92 -4.60
CA ALA A 35 28.14 41.03 -4.80
C ALA A 35 26.95 41.84 -5.32
N VAL A 36 26.57 41.62 -6.58
CA VAL A 36 25.37 42.20 -7.17
C VAL A 36 24.18 41.37 -6.69
N VAL A 37 23.48 41.86 -5.67
CA VAL A 37 22.23 41.24 -5.22
C VAL A 37 21.18 41.55 -6.28
N LEU A 38 20.81 40.55 -7.09
CA LEU A 38 19.74 40.70 -8.07
C LEU A 38 18.43 40.96 -7.32
N GLU A 39 17.80 42.11 -7.56
CA GLU A 39 16.52 42.48 -6.91
C GLU A 39 15.38 41.54 -7.31
N HIS A 40 15.50 40.87 -8.45
CA HIS A 40 14.48 39.95 -8.96
C HIS A 40 14.69 38.52 -8.45
N TYR A 41 14.13 38.22 -7.29
CA TYR A 41 13.95 36.83 -6.86
C TYR A 41 12.79 36.20 -7.65
N PRO A 42 12.97 35.04 -8.31
CA PRO A 42 11.86 34.34 -8.95
C PRO A 42 10.85 33.95 -7.87
N LYS A 43 9.66 34.59 -7.89
CA LYS A 43 8.57 34.23 -6.98
C LYS A 43 8.26 32.75 -7.18
N LYS A 44 8.52 31.92 -6.17
CA LYS A 44 8.07 30.52 -6.15
C LYS A 44 6.55 30.53 -6.37
N LYS A 45 6.10 30.13 -7.56
CA LYS A 45 4.67 29.97 -7.85
C LYS A 45 4.11 29.04 -6.79
N THR A 46 3.23 29.55 -5.93
CA THR A 46 2.51 28.74 -4.96
C THR A 46 1.69 27.74 -5.76
N LYS A 47 2.08 26.46 -5.72
CA LYS A 47 1.28 25.39 -6.32
C LYS A 47 -0.10 25.48 -5.70
N GLN A 48 -1.10 25.92 -6.46
CA GLN A 48 -2.48 25.90 -6.00
C GLN A 48 -2.80 24.47 -5.61
N LYS A 49 -3.14 24.25 -4.33
CA LYS A 49 -3.58 22.93 -3.87
C LYS A 49 -4.83 22.60 -4.68
N ARG A 50 -4.73 21.62 -5.59
CA ARG A 50 -5.90 21.06 -6.29
C ARG A 50 -6.97 20.78 -5.24
N LYS A 51 -8.13 21.44 -5.35
CA LYS A 51 -9.30 21.15 -4.52
C LYS A 51 -9.65 19.69 -4.81
N LYS A 52 -9.32 18.78 -3.88
CA LYS A 52 -9.78 17.40 -3.97
C LYS A 52 -11.31 17.46 -3.96
N THR A 53 -11.94 16.87 -4.96
CA THR A 53 -13.39 16.66 -4.95
C THR A 53 -13.72 15.95 -3.63
N LYS A 54 -14.58 16.56 -2.82
CA LYS A 54 -15.05 15.96 -1.57
C LYS A 54 -15.87 14.73 -1.96
N GLY A 55 -15.27 13.56 -1.92
CA GLY A 55 -16.02 12.30 -2.06
C GLY A 55 -17.01 12.14 -0.90
N PHE A 56 -17.98 11.24 -1.06
CA PHE A 56 -18.94 10.94 -0.01
C PHE A 56 -18.27 10.59 1.31
N THR A 57 -18.75 11.22 2.40
CA THR A 57 -18.37 10.89 3.77
C THR A 57 -18.85 9.50 4.15
N ALA A 58 -18.26 8.91 5.19
CA ALA A 58 -18.67 7.59 5.68
C ALA A 58 -20.16 7.55 6.09
N LYS A 59 -20.70 8.65 6.64
CA LYS A 59 -22.12 8.78 6.99
C LYS A 59 -23.00 8.71 5.73
N GLN A 60 -22.69 9.53 4.72
CA GLN A 60 -23.41 9.52 3.44
C GLN A 60 -23.38 8.15 2.74
N ARG A 61 -22.24 7.44 2.81
CA ARG A 61 -22.16 6.11 2.19
C ARG A 61 -23.02 5.05 2.87
N ARG A 62 -23.22 5.16 4.19
CA ARG A 62 -24.12 4.26 4.95
C ARG A 62 -25.58 4.58 4.65
N GLU A 63 -25.92 5.87 4.61
CA GLU A 63 -27.26 6.34 4.26
C GLU A 63 -27.67 5.88 2.86
N LEU A 64 -26.75 5.95 1.90
CA LEU A 64 -26.95 5.47 0.53
C LEU A 64 -26.85 3.93 0.38
N ARG A 65 -26.61 3.17 1.45
CA ARG A 65 -26.46 1.71 1.45
C ARG A 65 -25.52 1.17 0.35
N LEU A 66 -24.52 1.93 -0.05
CA LEU A 66 -23.64 1.66 -1.21
C LEU A 66 -22.91 0.31 -1.19
N PHE A 67 -22.82 -0.33 -0.02
CA PHE A 67 -22.13 -1.60 0.16
C PHE A 67 -23.03 -2.71 0.70
N GLU A 68 -24.33 -2.45 0.81
CA GLU A 68 -25.31 -3.47 1.12
C GLU A 68 -25.75 -4.11 -0.19
N ILE A 69 -25.75 -5.44 -0.20
CA ILE A 69 -26.24 -6.21 -1.34
C ILE A 69 -27.68 -6.54 -1.02
N GLU A 70 -28.59 -6.16 -1.93
CA GLU A 70 -30.01 -6.40 -1.74
C GLU A 70 -30.27 -7.90 -1.51
N PRO A 71 -31.17 -8.27 -0.57
CA PRO A 71 -31.41 -9.66 -0.21
C PRO A 71 -31.76 -10.55 -1.41
N GLU A 72 -32.48 -10.00 -2.39
CA GLU A 72 -32.91 -10.67 -3.62
C GLU A 72 -31.74 -11.13 -4.49
N GLN A 73 -30.60 -10.43 -4.41
CA GLN A 73 -29.40 -10.69 -5.20
C GLN A 73 -28.38 -11.57 -4.45
N ARG A 74 -28.71 -12.06 -3.24
CA ARG A 74 -27.82 -12.90 -2.41
C ARG A 74 -27.88 -14.38 -2.78
N ARG A 75 -28.10 -14.71 -4.05
CA ARG A 75 -28.04 -16.10 -4.52
C ARG A 75 -26.61 -16.46 -4.89
N TYR A 76 -26.06 -17.47 -4.24
CA TYR A 76 -24.71 -17.98 -4.47
C TYR A 76 -24.46 -18.30 -5.94
N ALA A 77 -25.47 -18.87 -6.62
CA ALA A 77 -25.41 -19.21 -8.03
C ALA A 77 -25.07 -18.02 -8.95
N ILE A 78 -25.53 -16.80 -8.61
CA ILE A 78 -25.26 -15.59 -9.40
C ILE A 78 -23.77 -15.23 -9.38
N PHE A 79 -23.06 -15.62 -8.31
CA PHE A 79 -21.64 -15.32 -8.12
C PHE A 79 -20.70 -16.45 -8.57
N LEU A 80 -21.22 -17.58 -9.06
CA LEU A 80 -20.40 -18.64 -9.63
C LEU A 80 -19.58 -18.18 -10.85
N PRO A 81 -20.15 -17.43 -11.81
CA PRO A 81 -19.37 -16.88 -12.93
C PRO A 81 -18.24 -15.95 -12.47
N LEU A 82 -18.46 -15.21 -11.38
CA LEU A 82 -17.42 -14.35 -10.78
C LEU A 82 -16.25 -15.19 -10.26
N HIS A 83 -16.53 -16.36 -9.67
CA HIS A 83 -15.49 -17.28 -9.24
C HIS A 83 -14.69 -17.85 -10.42
N GLU A 84 -15.37 -18.23 -11.51
CA GLU A 84 -14.67 -18.75 -12.70
C GLU A 84 -13.78 -17.69 -13.35
N LEU A 85 -14.26 -16.44 -13.44
CA LEU A 85 -13.44 -15.31 -13.89
C LEU A 85 -12.20 -15.13 -13.01
N TRP A 86 -12.38 -15.24 -11.69
CA TRP A 86 -11.26 -15.13 -10.76
C TRP A 86 -10.25 -16.27 -10.92
N LYS A 87 -10.68 -17.51 -11.19
CA LYS A 87 -9.75 -18.60 -11.52
C LYS A 87 -8.92 -18.30 -12.76
N GLN A 88 -9.56 -17.86 -13.84
CA GLN A 88 -8.87 -17.48 -15.08
C GLN A 88 -7.85 -16.37 -14.82
N TYR A 89 -8.24 -15.33 -14.09
CA TYR A 89 -7.34 -14.25 -13.68
C TYR A 89 -6.09 -14.77 -12.93
N ILE A 90 -6.26 -15.68 -11.97
CA ILE A 90 -5.11 -16.21 -11.22
C ILE A 90 -4.24 -17.13 -12.09
N ARG A 91 -4.83 -17.93 -12.99
CA ARG A 91 -4.07 -18.73 -13.96
C ARG A 91 -3.18 -17.85 -14.83
N ASP A 92 -3.74 -16.76 -15.35
CA ASP A 92 -3.01 -15.80 -16.18
C ASP A 92 -1.92 -15.09 -15.37
N LEU A 93 -2.24 -14.67 -14.14
CA LEU A 93 -1.30 -14.02 -13.24
C LEU A 93 -0.12 -14.92 -12.88
N CYS A 94 -0.37 -16.21 -12.64
CA CYS A 94 0.65 -17.17 -12.26
C CYS A 94 1.37 -17.81 -13.47
N HIS A 95 0.93 -17.53 -14.70
CA HIS A 95 1.39 -18.19 -15.95
C HIS A 95 1.20 -19.71 -15.93
N GLY A 96 0.06 -20.15 -15.40
CA GLY A 96 -0.25 -21.55 -15.15
C GLY A 96 0.31 -22.04 -13.83
N LEU A 97 -0.56 -22.61 -12.99
CA LEU A 97 -0.20 -23.29 -11.75
C LEU A 97 0.33 -24.69 -12.10
N LYS A 98 1.54 -24.76 -12.65
CA LYS A 98 2.22 -26.05 -12.88
C LYS A 98 2.79 -26.56 -11.55
N PRO A 99 2.90 -27.89 -11.33
CA PRO A 99 3.47 -28.45 -10.10
C PRO A 99 4.93 -28.03 -9.85
N ASP A 100 5.66 -27.67 -10.91
CA ASP A 100 7.04 -27.16 -10.85
C ASP A 100 7.13 -25.64 -10.54
N ALA A 101 5.98 -24.97 -10.37
CA ALA A 101 5.96 -23.55 -10.08
C ALA A 101 6.50 -23.27 -8.68
N GLN A 102 7.48 -22.37 -8.62
CA GLN A 102 8.12 -21.96 -7.37
C GLN A 102 7.11 -21.35 -6.38
N PRO A 103 6.87 -21.97 -5.21
CA PRO A 103 5.83 -21.53 -4.27
C PRO A 103 6.01 -20.08 -3.78
N HIS A 104 7.26 -19.64 -3.64
CA HIS A 104 7.59 -18.29 -3.20
C HIS A 104 7.14 -17.22 -4.20
N MET A 105 7.20 -17.50 -5.51
CA MET A 105 6.75 -16.59 -6.56
C MET A 105 5.22 -16.47 -6.53
N ILE A 106 4.53 -17.60 -6.39
CA ILE A 106 3.06 -17.66 -6.32
C ILE A 106 2.57 -16.90 -5.09
N GLN A 107 3.21 -17.09 -3.94
CA GLN A 107 2.90 -16.35 -2.71
C GLN A 107 3.03 -14.83 -2.90
N GLY A 108 4.13 -14.38 -3.53
CA GLY A 108 4.37 -12.95 -3.79
C GLY A 108 3.33 -12.32 -4.73
N LYS A 109 2.88 -13.09 -5.74
CA LYS A 109 1.80 -12.67 -6.66
C LYS A 109 0.45 -12.64 -5.95
N LEU A 110 0.08 -13.71 -5.24
CA LEU A 110 -1.19 -13.82 -4.53
C LEU A 110 -1.36 -12.76 -3.44
N LEU A 111 -0.27 -12.36 -2.79
CA LEU A 111 -0.27 -11.29 -1.78
C LEU A 111 -0.70 -9.92 -2.35
N LYS A 112 -0.50 -9.68 -3.65
CA LYS A 112 -0.90 -8.43 -4.32
C LYS A 112 -2.12 -8.56 -5.22
N ALA A 113 -2.46 -9.78 -5.61
CA ALA A 113 -3.60 -10.12 -6.44
C ALA A 113 -4.91 -9.65 -5.81
N ASP A 114 -5.96 -9.54 -6.62
CA ASP A 114 -7.31 -9.37 -6.12
C ASP A 114 -7.89 -10.72 -5.63
N LEU A 115 -8.69 -10.67 -4.55
CA LEU A 115 -9.36 -11.83 -3.95
C LEU A 115 -10.89 -11.74 -4.05
N HIS A 116 -11.44 -10.71 -4.70
CA HIS A 116 -12.86 -10.68 -5.04
C HIS A 116 -13.20 -11.83 -5.99
N GLY A 117 -14.19 -12.66 -5.65
CA GLY A 117 -14.53 -13.88 -6.38
C GLY A 117 -13.79 -15.15 -5.92
N ALA A 118 -12.85 -15.02 -4.99
CA ALA A 118 -12.13 -16.16 -4.45
C ALA A 118 -13.01 -16.99 -3.50
N ILE A 119 -12.98 -18.32 -3.61
CA ILE A 119 -13.57 -19.22 -2.61
C ILE A 119 -12.59 -19.38 -1.46
N VAL A 120 -13.02 -19.01 -0.26
CA VAL A 120 -12.21 -19.13 0.96
C VAL A 120 -12.93 -19.96 2.01
N THR A 121 -12.14 -20.71 2.78
CA THR A 121 -12.61 -21.46 3.94
C THR A 121 -11.84 -21.02 5.18
N VAL A 122 -12.53 -20.77 6.29
CA VAL A 122 -11.87 -20.47 7.56
C VAL A 122 -11.35 -21.77 8.17
N THR A 123 -10.04 -21.97 8.16
CA THR A 123 -9.41 -23.19 8.69
C THR A 123 -9.15 -23.10 10.18
N LYS A 124 -8.64 -21.94 10.64
CA LYS A 124 -8.32 -21.68 12.05
C LYS A 124 -8.87 -20.32 12.45
N SER A 125 -9.41 -20.22 13.65
CA SER A 125 -9.98 -19.00 14.20
C SER A 125 -9.89 -19.07 15.72
N LYS A 126 -9.64 -17.93 16.36
CA LYS A 126 -9.76 -17.82 17.83
C LYS A 126 -11.19 -18.13 18.32
N CYS A 127 -12.19 -17.84 17.50
CA CYS A 127 -13.58 -18.16 17.80
C CYS A 127 -14.01 -19.41 17.00
N PRO A 128 -14.35 -20.53 17.68
CA PRO A 128 -14.72 -21.78 17.03
C PRO A 128 -15.89 -21.64 16.04
N SER A 129 -16.83 -20.73 16.30
CA SER A 129 -18.01 -20.50 15.45
C SER A 129 -17.68 -20.04 14.02
N TYR A 130 -16.48 -19.48 13.79
CA TYR A 130 -16.06 -19.11 12.44
C TYR A 130 -15.39 -20.24 11.67
N VAL A 131 -14.89 -21.27 12.35
CA VAL A 131 -14.17 -22.38 11.71
C VAL A 131 -15.12 -23.15 10.81
N GLY A 132 -14.65 -23.52 9.61
CA GLY A 132 -15.43 -24.27 8.63
C GLY A 132 -16.38 -23.43 7.77
N ILE A 133 -16.47 -22.11 7.98
CA ILE A 133 -17.25 -21.26 7.08
C ILE A 133 -16.54 -21.19 5.73
N THR A 134 -17.20 -21.66 4.69
CA THR A 134 -16.77 -21.60 3.29
C THR A 134 -17.68 -20.70 2.47
N GLY A 135 -17.10 -19.88 1.60
CA GLY A 135 -17.87 -19.02 0.72
C GLY A 135 -17.03 -18.23 -0.28
N ILE A 136 -17.70 -17.58 -1.23
CA ILE A 136 -17.08 -16.69 -2.21
C ILE A 136 -16.92 -15.31 -1.56
N ILE A 137 -15.73 -14.70 -1.66
CA ILE A 137 -15.51 -13.31 -1.22
C ILE A 137 -16.20 -12.36 -2.20
N LEU A 138 -17.18 -11.61 -1.70
CA LEU A 138 -17.82 -10.54 -2.47
C LEU A 138 -17.10 -9.21 -2.23
N GLN A 139 -16.90 -8.87 -0.96
CA GLN A 139 -16.31 -7.58 -0.58
C GLN A 139 -15.17 -7.78 0.40
N GLU A 140 -14.03 -7.18 0.07
CA GLU A 140 -12.89 -7.03 0.93
C GLU A 140 -12.85 -5.62 1.52
N PHE A 141 -13.00 -5.56 2.84
CA PHE A 141 -12.76 -4.36 3.62
C PHE A 141 -11.43 -4.45 4.36
N LYS A 142 -11.04 -3.36 5.01
CA LYS A 142 -9.78 -3.27 5.75
C LYS A 142 -9.63 -4.37 6.81
N HIS A 143 -10.69 -4.69 7.54
CA HIS A 143 -10.65 -5.63 8.67
C HIS A 143 -11.58 -6.83 8.53
N VAL A 144 -12.42 -6.88 7.49
CA VAL A 144 -13.44 -7.92 7.32
C VAL A 144 -13.53 -8.37 5.87
N PHE A 145 -13.90 -9.62 5.68
CA PHE A 145 -14.38 -10.16 4.41
C PHE A 145 -15.88 -10.37 4.50
N LYS A 146 -16.63 -9.92 3.49
CA LYS A 146 -18.01 -10.35 3.30
C LYS A 146 -18.01 -11.51 2.32
N ILE A 147 -18.47 -12.66 2.79
CA ILE A 147 -18.51 -13.90 2.03
C ILE A 147 -19.94 -14.38 1.87
N ILE A 148 -20.26 -14.93 0.71
CA ILE A 148 -21.53 -15.61 0.48
C ILE A 148 -21.35 -17.11 0.60
N THR A 149 -22.14 -17.74 1.45
CA THR A 149 -22.12 -19.20 1.63
C THR A 149 -23.02 -19.87 0.60
N LYS A 150 -22.90 -21.20 0.46
CA LYS A 150 -23.80 -22.01 -0.38
C LYS A 150 -25.27 -21.99 0.07
N GLU A 151 -25.54 -21.55 1.29
CA GLU A 151 -26.88 -21.36 1.84
C GLU A 151 -27.51 -19.99 1.48
N ASP A 152 -26.95 -19.28 0.50
CA ASP A 152 -27.41 -17.93 0.10
C ASP A 152 -27.35 -16.89 1.23
N LYS A 153 -26.52 -17.16 2.26
CA LYS A 153 -26.33 -16.27 3.40
C LYS A 153 -25.05 -15.47 3.26
N LEU A 154 -25.17 -14.14 3.41
CA LEU A 154 -24.03 -13.24 3.50
C LEU A 154 -23.47 -13.26 4.93
N LYS A 155 -22.25 -13.74 5.11
CA LYS A 155 -21.52 -13.73 6.39
C LYS A 155 -20.40 -12.69 6.35
N VAL A 156 -20.21 -12.00 7.46
CA VAL A 156 -19.12 -11.04 7.66
C VAL A 156 -18.09 -11.70 8.57
N VAL A 157 -16.92 -12.04 8.03
CA VAL A 157 -15.86 -12.70 8.78
C VAL A 157 -14.72 -11.70 9.03
N PRO A 158 -14.31 -11.49 10.29
CA PRO A 158 -13.17 -10.64 10.60
C PRO A 158 -11.87 -11.26 10.09
N LYS A 159 -10.93 -10.44 9.63
CA LYS A 159 -9.60 -10.90 9.23
C LYS A 159 -8.69 -11.15 10.44
N LEU A 160 -8.93 -10.43 11.54
CA LEU A 160 -8.14 -10.56 12.75
C LEU A 160 -8.26 -11.98 13.33
N ASN A 161 -7.13 -12.61 13.66
CA ASN A 161 -7.03 -13.90 14.33
C ASN A 161 -7.72 -15.06 13.60
N ASN A 162 -7.85 -14.94 12.28
CA ASN A 162 -8.41 -15.97 11.40
C ASN A 162 -7.40 -16.34 10.32
N VAL A 163 -7.36 -17.64 9.99
CA VAL A 163 -6.62 -18.21 8.87
C VAL A 163 -7.61 -18.70 7.84
N PHE A 164 -7.45 -18.19 6.62
CA PHE A 164 -8.27 -18.55 5.47
C PHE A 164 -7.46 -19.48 4.58
N SER A 165 -8.03 -20.61 4.18
CA SER A 165 -7.52 -21.42 3.09
C SER A 165 -8.18 -21.03 1.78
N LEU A 166 -7.37 -21.02 0.73
CA LEU A 166 -7.75 -20.74 -0.64
C LEU A 166 -7.35 -21.94 -1.50
N GLU A 167 -8.30 -22.49 -2.24
CA GLU A 167 -8.06 -23.64 -3.12
C GLU A 167 -8.13 -23.20 -4.59
N LEU A 168 -7.08 -23.54 -5.34
CA LEU A 168 -6.88 -23.13 -6.73
C LEU A 168 -6.14 -24.23 -7.51
N ASP A 169 -6.82 -24.87 -8.46
CA ASP A 169 -6.25 -25.86 -9.39
C ASP A 169 -5.27 -26.87 -8.70
N GLY A 170 -5.66 -27.40 -7.53
CA GLY A 170 -4.87 -28.35 -6.74
C GLY A 170 -3.88 -27.75 -5.74
N PHE A 171 -3.70 -26.43 -5.74
CA PHE A 171 -2.90 -25.72 -4.74
C PHE A 171 -3.77 -25.20 -3.61
N VAL A 172 -3.32 -25.41 -2.37
CA VAL A 172 -3.94 -24.84 -1.17
C VAL A 172 -3.02 -23.77 -0.61
N SER A 173 -3.48 -22.53 -0.60
CA SER A 173 -2.76 -21.39 -0.02
C SER A 173 -3.42 -20.92 1.27
N TYR A 174 -2.61 -20.68 2.30
CA TYR A 174 -3.09 -20.18 3.59
C TYR A 174 -2.81 -18.68 3.73
N ILE A 175 -3.87 -17.92 4.02
CA ILE A 175 -3.83 -16.47 4.25
C ILE A 175 -4.07 -16.20 5.73
N TYR A 176 -3.06 -15.65 6.39
CA TYR A 176 -3.15 -15.19 7.76
C TYR A 176 -3.77 -13.80 7.83
N GLY A 177 -5.04 -13.71 8.21
CA GLY A 177 -5.80 -12.47 8.14
C GLY A 177 -5.26 -11.36 9.06
N SER A 178 -4.58 -11.69 10.16
CA SER A 178 -3.96 -10.71 11.08
C SER A 178 -2.90 -9.82 10.40
N LYS A 179 -2.26 -10.29 9.33
CA LYS A 179 -1.29 -9.49 8.53
C LYS A 179 -1.92 -8.90 7.27
N PHE A 180 -3.17 -9.25 6.99
CA PHE A 180 -3.92 -8.94 5.78
C PHE A 180 -4.95 -7.82 6.00
N LEU A 181 -4.67 -6.91 6.95
CA LEU A 181 -5.56 -5.83 7.41
C LEU A 181 -5.54 -4.60 6.49
N PHE A 182 -5.69 -4.81 5.19
CA PHE A 182 -5.74 -3.76 4.17
C PHE A 182 -6.96 -3.95 3.28
N ARG A 183 -7.38 -2.85 2.64
CA ARG A 183 -8.31 -2.94 1.51
C ARG A 183 -7.55 -3.45 0.29
N ALA A 184 -8.22 -4.12 -0.65
CA ALA A 184 -7.63 -4.62 -1.89
C ALA A 184 -6.75 -3.55 -2.60
N SER A 185 -7.27 -2.33 -2.73
CA SER A 185 -6.56 -1.20 -3.36
C SER A 185 -5.30 -0.76 -2.60
N GLU A 186 -5.29 -0.88 -1.28
CA GLU A 186 -4.13 -0.53 -0.46
C GLU A 186 -3.09 -1.65 -0.47
N ARG A 187 -3.55 -2.91 -0.53
CA ARG A 187 -2.70 -4.10 -0.54
C ARG A 187 -1.77 -4.12 -1.74
N SER A 188 -2.28 -3.88 -2.94
CA SER A 188 -1.49 -3.96 -4.18
C SER A 188 -0.32 -2.96 -4.21
N ALA A 189 -0.53 -1.76 -3.67
CA ALA A 189 0.49 -0.70 -3.62
C ALA A 189 1.44 -0.83 -2.42
N LYS A 190 1.11 -1.64 -1.41
CA LYS A 190 1.86 -1.68 -0.15
C LYS A 190 3.04 -2.65 -0.22
N LYS A 191 4.18 -2.20 0.32
CA LYS A 191 5.32 -3.06 0.62
C LYS A 191 5.07 -3.80 1.93
N PHE A 192 4.81 -5.10 1.85
CA PHE A 192 4.69 -5.96 3.02
C PHE A 192 6.05 -6.10 3.70
N LYS A 193 6.08 -5.90 5.02
CA LYS A 193 7.28 -6.08 5.85
C LYS A 193 7.05 -7.26 6.78
N LEU A 194 8.08 -8.07 6.99
CA LEU A 194 8.09 -9.12 8.00
C LEU A 194 7.88 -8.48 9.38
N LYS A 195 6.83 -8.91 10.10
CA LYS A 195 6.47 -8.38 11.42
C LYS A 195 5.99 -9.49 12.32
N GLY A 196 6.85 -9.99 13.20
CA GLY A 196 6.53 -10.97 14.24
C GLY A 196 6.01 -12.32 13.71
N SER A 197 6.07 -13.35 14.55
CA SER A 197 5.35 -14.60 14.32
C SER A 197 3.85 -14.41 14.57
N ILE A 198 3.05 -15.36 14.09
CA ILE A 198 1.62 -15.41 14.36
C ILE A 198 1.40 -16.66 15.18
N ASP A 199 0.94 -16.47 16.41
CA ASP A 199 0.47 -17.57 17.25
C ASP A 199 -1.00 -17.85 16.90
N LEU A 200 -1.35 -19.13 16.78
CA LEU A 200 -2.64 -19.59 16.24
C LEU A 200 -3.47 -20.32 17.28
#